data_AF-A0A942XDS4-F1
#
_entry.id   AF-A0A942XDS4-F1
#
_cell.length_a   1.000
_cell.length_b   1.000
_cell.length_c   1.000
_cell.angle_alpha   90.00
_cell.angle_beta   90.00
_cell.angle_gamma   90.00
#
_symmetry.space_group_name_H-M   'P 1'
#
loop_
_entity.id
_entity.type
_entity.pdbx_description
1 polymer ?
#
loop_
_entity_poly.entity_id
_entity_poly.type
_entity_poly.pdbx_seq_one_letter_code
_entity_poly.pdbx_strand_id
1 'polypeptide(L)'
;MQKLFSLDGKVVRILTFLTDLIILNTLFIVSCIPIVTIGASLTSLTTMWYRILKGKDTDITYHYFRIFRQNFKQSTFIWLFILLIELLLYVNYCLWGYSSLFSEYSLLLVLPFLFVIILFMSVVYPYIGLFKDNLKNSIVNSVLICILNPMQAIILVLFNISVLYMSFSSPERVLTAIYVFTFGGFAFCGLMNVMVTNKMFDKVKRFNKRRETN
;
A
#
# COMPACT_ATOMS: atom_id res chain seq x y z
N MET A 1 -11.32 33.80 -18.88
CA MET A 1 -11.75 32.37 -18.92
C MET A 1 -10.84 31.47 -19.76
N GLN A 2 -10.09 31.96 -20.76
CA GLN A 2 -9.15 31.14 -21.55
C GLN A 2 -7.91 30.61 -20.78
N LYS A 3 -7.48 31.26 -19.69
CA LYS A 3 -6.40 30.77 -18.80
C LYS A 3 -6.80 29.65 -17.83
N LEU A 4 -8.10 29.38 -17.66
CA LEU A 4 -8.58 28.26 -16.82
C LEU A 4 -8.59 26.93 -17.59
N PHE A 5 -8.71 26.99 -18.92
CA PHE A 5 -8.69 25.83 -19.83
C PHE A 5 -7.45 25.76 -20.72
N SER A 6 -6.45 26.61 -20.50
CA SER A 6 -5.12 26.38 -21.09
C SER A 6 -4.55 25.08 -20.52
N LEU A 7 -3.86 24.29 -21.34
CA LEU A 7 -3.25 23.00 -20.96
C LEU A 7 -2.31 23.09 -19.74
N ASP A 8 -1.83 24.28 -19.39
CA ASP A 8 -1.03 24.59 -18.19
C ASP A 8 -1.84 25.12 -16.98
N GLY A 9 -3.17 25.09 -17.06
CA GLY A 9 -4.06 25.57 -16.01
C GLY A 9 -4.05 24.65 -14.78
N LYS A 10 -4.14 25.23 -13.57
CA LYS A 10 -4.29 24.47 -12.31
C LYS A 10 -5.46 23.48 -12.36
N VAL A 11 -6.53 23.82 -13.09
CA VAL A 11 -7.72 22.98 -13.26
C VAL A 11 -7.40 21.72 -14.07
N VAL A 12 -6.68 21.84 -15.19
CA VAL A 12 -6.28 20.70 -16.02
C VAL A 12 -5.42 19.73 -15.20
N ARG A 13 -4.46 20.26 -14.43
CA ARG A 13 -3.62 19.42 -13.56
C ARG A 13 -4.42 18.64 -12.50
N ILE A 14 -5.44 19.27 -11.90
CA ILE A 14 -6.33 18.60 -10.94
C ILE A 14 -7.16 17.52 -11.65
N LEU A 15 -7.69 17.81 -12.84
CA LEU A 15 -8.46 16.86 -13.63
C LEU A 15 -7.61 15.66 -14.10
N THR A 16 -6.37 15.90 -14.55
CA THR A 16 -5.42 14.82 -14.88
C THR A 16 -5.16 13.95 -13.65
N PHE A 17 -4.88 14.57 -12.50
CA PHE A 17 -4.67 13.82 -11.27
C PHE A 17 -5.89 13.00 -10.83
N LEU A 18 -7.10 13.55 -10.95
CA LEU A 18 -8.35 12.82 -10.69
C LEU A 18 -8.54 11.66 -11.66
N THR A 19 -8.20 11.87 -12.92
CA THR A 19 -8.26 10.83 -13.96
C THR A 19 -7.27 9.70 -13.64
N ASP A 20 -6.02 10.03 -13.31
CA ASP A 20 -5.00 9.06 -12.90
C ASP A 20 -5.45 8.24 -11.70
N LEU A 21 -6.08 8.91 -10.71
CA LEU A 21 -6.62 8.29 -9.52
C LEU A 21 -7.73 7.29 -9.85
N ILE A 22 -8.70 7.67 -10.69
CA ILE A 22 -9.82 6.80 -11.11
C ILE A 22 -9.31 5.60 -11.91
N ILE A 23 -8.39 5.82 -12.86
CA ILE A 23 -7.80 4.75 -13.67
C ILE A 23 -7.06 3.76 -12.78
N LEU A 24 -6.19 4.24 -11.89
CA LEU A 24 -5.45 3.38 -10.96
C LEU A 24 -6.38 2.61 -10.01
N ASN A 25 -7.44 3.26 -9.50
CA ASN A 25 -8.41 2.61 -8.63
C ASN A 25 -9.12 1.47 -9.34
N THR A 26 -9.56 1.72 -10.58
CA THR A 26 -10.24 0.73 -11.42
C THR A 26 -9.32 -0.46 -11.71
N LEU A 27 -8.07 -0.20 -12.11
CA LEU A 27 -7.07 -1.24 -12.35
C LEU A 27 -6.78 -2.06 -11.08
N PHE A 28 -6.70 -1.40 -9.93
CA PHE A 28 -6.52 -2.07 -8.65
C PHE A 28 -7.70 -2.98 -8.32
N ILE A 29 -8.94 -2.51 -8.43
CA ILE A 29 -10.13 -3.32 -8.15
C ILE A 29 -10.19 -4.54 -9.08
N VAL A 30 -10.04 -4.35 -10.39
CA VAL A 30 -10.09 -5.43 -11.38
C VAL A 30 -9.00 -6.47 -11.12
N SER A 31 -7.79 -6.01 -10.84
CA SER A 31 -6.66 -6.91 -10.57
C SER A 31 -6.75 -7.59 -9.20
N CYS A 32 -7.53 -7.08 -8.26
CA CYS A 32 -7.77 -7.68 -6.94
C CYS A 32 -8.97 -8.65 -6.91
N ILE A 33 -9.68 -8.87 -8.03
CA ILE A 33 -10.81 -9.83 -8.09
C ILE A 33 -10.38 -11.22 -7.59
N PRO A 34 -9.24 -11.78 -8.05
CA PRO A 34 -8.66 -12.94 -7.38
C PRO A 34 -7.97 -12.49 -6.09
N ILE A 35 -8.35 -13.07 -4.95
CA ILE A 35 -7.75 -12.72 -3.66
C ILE A 35 -6.22 -12.92 -3.66
N VAL A 36 -5.72 -13.90 -4.42
CA VAL A 36 -4.28 -14.21 -4.52
C VAL A 36 -3.44 -13.12 -5.22
N THR A 37 -4.07 -12.20 -5.95
CA THR A 37 -3.35 -11.18 -6.73
C THR A 37 -3.24 -9.83 -6.02
N ILE A 38 -3.87 -9.67 -4.84
CA ILE A 38 -3.84 -8.43 -4.04
C ILE A 38 -2.39 -7.95 -3.80
N GLY A 39 -1.46 -8.86 -3.48
CA GLY A 39 -0.05 -8.50 -3.31
C GLY A 39 0.57 -7.86 -4.56
N ALA A 40 0.39 -8.48 -5.73
CA ALA A 40 0.89 -7.96 -7.00
C ALA A 40 0.20 -6.64 -7.40
N SER A 41 -1.09 -6.50 -7.09
CA SER A 41 -1.87 -5.28 -7.29
C SER A 41 -1.40 -4.14 -6.40
N LEU A 42 -1.07 -4.40 -5.12
CA LEU A 42 -0.51 -3.42 -4.19
C LEU A 42 0.89 -2.94 -4.64
N THR A 43 1.76 -3.85 -5.07
CA THR A 43 3.06 -3.49 -5.66
C THR A 43 2.87 -2.60 -6.88
N SER A 44 1.93 -2.94 -7.76
CA SER A 44 1.68 -2.17 -9.00
C SER A 44 1.09 -0.80 -8.71
N LEU A 45 0.11 -0.72 -7.81
CA LEU A 45 -0.53 0.53 -7.39
C LEU A 45 0.49 1.50 -6.80
N THR A 46 1.25 1.05 -5.80
CA THR A 46 2.22 1.90 -5.11
C THR A 46 3.35 2.32 -6.06
N THR A 47 3.87 1.40 -6.89
CA THR A 47 4.92 1.73 -7.87
C THR A 47 4.44 2.71 -8.94
N MET A 48 3.18 2.62 -9.37
CA MET A 48 2.61 3.57 -10.31
C MET A 48 2.48 4.96 -9.69
N TRP A 49 2.04 5.07 -8.43
CA TRP A 49 2.04 6.35 -7.72
C TRP A 49 3.44 6.96 -7.62
N TYR A 50 4.47 6.15 -7.36
CA TYR A 50 5.86 6.61 -7.40
C TYR A 50 6.28 7.18 -8.75
N ARG A 51 5.78 6.62 -9.85
CA ARG A 51 6.10 7.09 -11.21
C ARG A 51 5.37 8.40 -11.53
N ILE A 52 4.08 8.47 -11.20
CA ILE A 52 3.24 9.66 -11.40
C ILE A 52 3.77 10.84 -10.59
N LEU A 53 4.08 10.64 -9.30
CA LEU A 53 4.62 11.71 -8.44
C LEU A 53 6.01 12.22 -8.89
N LYS A 54 6.74 11.44 -9.67
CA LYS A 54 8.02 11.84 -10.27
C LYS A 54 7.86 12.52 -11.64
N GLY A 55 6.63 12.76 -12.09
CA GLY A 55 6.36 13.38 -13.38
C GLY A 55 6.83 12.55 -14.57
N LYS A 56 6.81 11.21 -14.44
CA LYS A 56 7.10 10.35 -15.59
C LYS A 56 5.87 10.27 -16.47
N ASP A 57 5.96 10.71 -17.73
CA ASP A 57 4.93 10.49 -18.74
C ASP A 57 4.70 8.98 -18.88
N THR A 58 3.57 8.51 -18.39
CA THR A 58 3.31 7.08 -18.28
C THR A 58 1.90 6.76 -18.72
N ASP A 59 1.79 5.93 -19.77
CA ASP A 59 0.61 5.13 -20.02
C ASP A 59 0.36 4.25 -18.79
N ILE A 60 -0.59 4.67 -17.95
CA ILE A 60 -0.85 4.10 -16.63
C ILE A 60 -1.20 2.62 -16.77
N THR A 61 -2.07 2.28 -17.71
CA THR A 61 -2.59 0.93 -17.90
C THR A 61 -1.47 -0.02 -18.34
N TYR A 62 -0.72 0.36 -19.38
CA TYR A 62 0.38 -0.46 -19.87
C TYR A 62 1.45 -0.69 -18.79
N HIS A 63 1.85 0.37 -18.09
CA HIS A 63 2.87 0.26 -17.07
C HIS A 63 2.40 -0.49 -15.82
N TYR A 64 1.14 -0.33 -15.41
CA TYR A 64 0.54 -1.06 -14.31
C TYR A 64 0.63 -2.57 -14.56
N PHE A 65 0.12 -3.05 -15.69
CA PHE A 65 0.17 -4.48 -16.02
C PHE A 65 1.58 -5.01 -16.23
N ARG A 66 2.50 -4.18 -16.74
CA ARG A 66 3.92 -4.54 -16.82
C ARG A 66 4.54 -4.76 -15.43
N ILE A 67 4.29 -3.85 -14.48
CA ILE A 67 4.80 -3.98 -13.10
C ILE A 67 4.14 -5.19 -12.41
N PHE A 68 2.85 -5.37 -12.63
CA PHE A 68 2.06 -6.49 -12.10
C PHE A 68 2.67 -7.82 -12.52
N ARG A 69 2.87 -8.03 -13.82
CA ARG A 69 3.44 -9.28 -14.35
C ARG A 69 4.89 -9.49 -13.90
N GLN A 70 5.70 -8.43 -13.84
CA GLN A 70 7.10 -8.53 -13.42
C GLN A 70 7.26 -8.98 -11.97
N ASN A 71 6.39 -8.52 -11.08
CA ASN A 71 6.50 -8.78 -9.64
C ASN A 71 5.50 -9.83 -9.14
N PHE A 72 4.66 -10.38 -10.01
CA PHE A 72 3.57 -11.28 -9.66
C PHE A 72 4.01 -12.40 -8.71
N LYS A 73 5.06 -13.15 -9.09
CA LYS A 73 5.54 -14.30 -8.31
C LYS A 73 6.04 -13.90 -6.93
N GLN A 74 6.84 -12.84 -6.84
CA GLN A 74 7.43 -12.40 -5.57
C GLN A 74 6.39 -11.76 -4.65
N SER A 75 5.57 -10.86 -5.17
CA SER A 75 4.53 -10.18 -4.39
C SER A 75 3.42 -11.13 -3.95
N THR A 76 2.96 -12.04 -4.82
CA THR A 76 1.95 -13.04 -4.45
C THR A 76 2.48 -14.04 -3.44
N PHE A 77 3.74 -14.47 -3.52
CA PHE A 77 4.31 -15.36 -2.51
C PHE A 77 4.33 -14.71 -1.12
N ILE A 78 4.76 -13.45 -1.02
CA ILE A 78 4.75 -12.70 0.24
C ILE A 78 3.31 -12.51 0.74
N TRP A 79 2.37 -12.18 -0.15
CA TRP A 79 0.97 -12.04 0.18
C TRP A 79 0.36 -13.32 0.77
N LEU A 80 0.58 -14.46 0.14
CA LEU A 80 0.06 -15.74 0.63
C LEU A 80 0.64 -16.12 2.00
N PHE A 81 1.92 -15.80 2.23
CA PHE A 81 2.54 -16.00 3.54
C PHE A 81 1.92 -15.10 4.62
N ILE A 82 1.64 -13.84 4.30
CA ILE A 82 0.99 -12.90 5.22
C ILE A 82 -0.45 -13.34 5.50
N LEU A 83 -1.20 -13.75 4.47
CA LEU A 83 -2.56 -14.27 4.61
C LEU A 83 -2.59 -15.50 5.53
N LEU A 84 -1.60 -16.39 5.43
CA LEU A 84 -1.46 -17.52 6.34
C LEU A 84 -1.27 -17.07 7.80
N ILE A 85 -0.44 -16.05 8.05
CA ILE A 85 -0.23 -15.49 9.39
C ILE A 85 -1.52 -14.84 9.91
N GLU A 86 -2.22 -14.08 9.07
CA GLU A 86 -3.50 -13.45 9.42
C GLU A 86 -4.56 -14.50 9.80
N LEU A 87 -4.63 -15.61 9.06
CA LEU A 87 -5.53 -16.72 9.37
C LEU A 87 -5.18 -17.37 10.72
N LEU A 88 -3.90 -17.60 10.99
CA LEU A 88 -3.46 -18.13 12.29
C LEU A 88 -3.78 -17.18 13.44
N LEU A 89 -3.58 -15.87 13.25
CA LEU A 89 -3.94 -14.85 14.25
C LEU A 89 -5.45 -14.81 14.50
N TYR A 90 -6.26 -14.94 13.45
CA TYR A 90 -7.72 -15.01 13.57
C TYR A 90 -8.16 -16.24 14.37
N VAL A 91 -7.58 -17.42 14.09
CA VAL A 91 -7.88 -18.64 14.86
C VAL A 91 -7.47 -18.47 16.33
N ASN A 92 -6.29 -17.90 16.61
CA ASN A 92 -5.86 -17.61 17.99
C ASN A 92 -6.82 -16.64 18.69
N TYR A 93 -7.24 -15.58 18.01
CA TYR A 93 -8.25 -14.64 18.52
C TYR A 93 -9.54 -15.36 18.91
N CYS A 94 -10.08 -16.22 18.04
CA CYS A 94 -11.27 -17.01 18.33
C CYS A 94 -11.08 -17.93 19.53
N LEU A 95 -9.96 -18.68 19.58
CA LEU A 95 -9.66 -19.61 20.68
C LEU A 95 -9.54 -18.90 22.02
N TRP A 96 -8.84 -17.76 22.06
CA TRP A 96 -8.73 -16.95 23.28
C TRP A 96 -10.06 -16.34 23.70
N GLY A 97 -10.91 -15.95 22.74
CA GLY A 97 -12.26 -15.48 23.00
C GLY A 97 -13.16 -16.51 23.69
N TYR A 98 -12.96 -17.80 23.43
CA TYR A 98 -13.70 -18.87 24.13
C TYR A 98 -13.09 -19.27 25.48
N SER A 99 -11.87 -18.82 25.78
CA SER A 99 -11.19 -19.15 27.03
C SER A 99 -11.61 -18.20 28.16
N SER A 100 -11.93 -18.75 29.34
CA SER A 100 -12.36 -17.96 30.50
C SER A 100 -11.29 -17.00 31.02
N LEU A 101 -10.01 -17.28 30.78
CA LEU A 101 -8.88 -16.48 31.25
C LEU A 101 -8.54 -15.30 30.32
N PHE A 102 -8.71 -15.48 29.00
CA PHE A 102 -8.23 -14.49 28.02
C PHE A 102 -9.35 -13.82 27.21
N SER A 103 -10.62 -14.19 27.43
CA SER A 103 -11.76 -13.65 26.67
C SER A 103 -11.76 -12.12 26.63
N GLU A 104 -11.62 -11.46 27.79
CA GLU A 104 -11.66 -9.99 27.92
C GLU A 104 -10.44 -9.29 27.28
N TYR A 105 -9.29 -9.98 27.19
CA TYR A 105 -8.02 -9.42 26.68
C TYR A 105 -7.64 -9.91 25.28
N SER A 106 -8.45 -10.78 24.68
CA SER A 106 -8.19 -11.44 23.39
C SER A 106 -7.83 -10.45 22.27
N LEU A 107 -8.54 -9.31 22.19
CA LEU A 107 -8.26 -8.26 21.21
C LEU A 107 -6.91 -7.57 21.47
N LEU A 108 -6.61 -7.24 22.73
CA LEU A 108 -5.39 -6.54 23.13
C LEU A 108 -4.14 -7.35 22.79
N LEU A 109 -4.23 -8.69 22.88
CA LEU A 109 -3.14 -9.61 22.54
C LEU A 109 -2.85 -9.68 21.04
N VAL A 110 -3.84 -9.46 20.17
CA VAL A 110 -3.72 -9.58 18.70
C VAL A 110 -3.32 -8.25 18.05
N LEU A 111 -3.72 -7.13 18.64
CA LEU A 111 -3.48 -5.78 18.15
C LEU A 111 -2.01 -5.48 17.77
N PRO A 112 -0.96 -5.83 18.56
CA PRO A 112 0.42 -5.56 18.18
C PRO A 112 0.86 -6.32 16.92
N PHE A 113 0.35 -7.53 16.68
CA PHE A 113 0.67 -8.28 15.47
C PHE A 113 0.05 -7.64 14.23
N LEU A 114 -1.19 -7.16 14.32
CA LEU A 114 -1.85 -6.42 13.24
C LEU A 114 -1.10 -5.14 12.90
N PHE A 115 -0.62 -4.42 13.91
CA PHE A 115 0.21 -3.22 13.71
C PHE A 115 1.46 -3.54 12.87
N VAL A 116 2.18 -4.61 13.21
CA VAL A 116 3.39 -5.04 12.49
C VAL A 116 3.06 -5.47 11.06
N ILE A 117 1.96 -6.20 10.84
CA ILE A 117 1.53 -6.63 9.51
C ILE A 117 1.20 -5.43 8.62
N ILE A 118 0.38 -4.49 9.11
CA ILE A 118 0.01 -3.28 8.37
C ILE A 118 1.25 -2.47 7.98
N LEU A 119 2.17 -2.29 8.93
CA LEU A 119 3.41 -1.56 8.70
C LEU A 119 4.28 -2.26 7.64
N PHE A 120 4.45 -3.58 7.78
CA PHE A 120 5.25 -4.39 6.87
C PHE A 120 4.69 -4.32 5.44
N MET A 121 3.39 -4.52 5.28
CA MET A 121 2.66 -4.44 4.01
C MET A 121 2.83 -3.08 3.33
N SER A 122 2.75 -2.00 4.12
CA SER A 122 2.88 -0.62 3.64
C SER A 122 4.26 -0.30 3.07
N VAL A 123 5.31 -1.03 3.49
CA VAL A 123 6.70 -0.78 3.06
C VAL A 123 7.20 -1.82 2.06
N VAL A 124 6.85 -3.10 2.23
CA VAL A 124 7.41 -4.20 1.44
C VAL A 124 6.97 -4.17 -0.02
N TYR A 125 5.69 -3.94 -0.31
CA TYR A 125 5.20 -3.91 -1.69
C TYR A 125 5.75 -2.76 -2.53
N PRO A 126 5.81 -1.51 -2.04
CA PRO A 126 6.47 -0.47 -2.82
C PRO A 126 7.97 -0.71 -2.95
N TYR A 127 8.61 -1.34 -1.96
CA TYR A 127 10.02 -1.69 -2.05
C TYR A 127 10.29 -2.67 -3.21
N ILE A 128 9.52 -3.77 -3.28
CA ILE A 128 9.65 -4.79 -4.34
C ILE A 128 9.56 -4.15 -5.73
N GLY A 129 8.56 -3.31 -5.96
CA GLY A 129 8.35 -2.70 -7.26
C GLY A 129 9.40 -1.65 -7.66
N LEU A 130 10.13 -1.09 -6.70
CA LEU A 130 11.15 -0.06 -6.92
C LEU A 130 12.56 -0.63 -7.08
N PHE A 131 12.95 -1.62 -6.27
CA PHE A 131 14.35 -2.04 -6.12
C PHE A 131 14.68 -3.39 -6.77
N LYS A 132 13.67 -4.19 -7.17
CA LYS A 132 13.84 -5.47 -7.91
C LYS A 132 14.85 -6.44 -7.28
N ASP A 133 14.98 -6.41 -5.95
CA ASP A 133 15.85 -7.30 -5.20
C ASP A 133 15.23 -8.69 -5.02
N ASN A 134 16.07 -9.67 -4.71
CA ASN A 134 15.63 -11.00 -4.29
C ASN A 134 14.66 -10.94 -3.10
N LEU A 135 13.83 -11.99 -2.94
CA LEU A 135 12.78 -12.03 -1.91
C LEU A 135 13.32 -11.79 -0.51
N LYS A 136 14.40 -12.50 -0.12
CA LYS A 136 15.04 -12.34 1.20
C LYS A 136 15.53 -10.91 1.44
N ASN A 137 16.23 -10.33 0.46
CA ASN A 137 16.74 -8.97 0.55
C ASN A 137 15.60 -7.96 0.62
N SER A 138 14.52 -8.18 -0.14
CA SER A 138 13.34 -7.31 -0.10
C SER A 138 12.71 -7.25 1.29
N ILE A 139 12.60 -8.38 1.98
CA ILE A 139 12.10 -8.43 3.36
C ILE A 139 13.04 -7.70 4.31
N VAL A 140 14.33 -8.08 4.31
CA VAL A 140 15.33 -7.52 5.24
C VAL A 140 15.48 -6.02 5.05
N ASN A 141 15.58 -5.56 3.80
CA ASN A 141 15.75 -4.14 3.49
C ASN A 141 14.49 -3.34 3.82
N SER A 142 13.29 -3.89 3.62
CA SER A 142 12.05 -3.22 4.02
C SER A 142 11.98 -3.01 5.54
N VAL A 143 12.35 -4.03 6.31
CA VAL A 143 12.43 -3.93 7.78
C VAL A 143 13.48 -2.91 8.22
N LEU A 144 14.68 -2.96 7.62
CA LEU A 144 15.76 -2.01 7.92
C LEU A 144 15.31 -0.56 7.65
N ILE A 145 14.67 -0.31 6.51
CA ILE A 145 14.18 1.03 6.14
C ILE A 145 13.14 1.52 7.14
N CYS A 146 12.29 0.62 7.64
CA CYS A 146 11.31 0.92 8.65
C CYS A 146 11.97 1.37 9.97
N ILE A 147 12.95 0.60 10.46
CA ILE A 147 13.70 0.90 11.69
C ILE A 147 14.47 2.22 11.56
N LEU A 148 15.04 2.51 10.39
CA LEU A 148 15.79 3.74 10.14
C LEU A 148 14.91 5.00 10.03
N ASN A 149 13.59 4.85 9.92
CA ASN A 149 12.64 5.96 9.73
C ASN A 149 11.40 5.79 10.62
N PRO A 150 11.55 5.81 11.96
CA PRO A 150 10.49 5.47 12.89
C PRO A 150 9.33 6.47 12.86
N MET A 151 9.61 7.77 12.65
CA MET A 151 8.56 8.78 12.56
C MET A 151 7.63 8.54 11.36
N GLN A 152 8.20 8.19 10.20
CA GLN A 152 7.42 7.86 9.01
C GLN A 152 6.64 6.55 9.19
N ALA A 153 7.23 5.56 9.87
CA ALA A 153 6.55 4.32 10.22
C ALA A 153 5.31 4.57 11.09
N ILE A 154 5.43 5.42 12.13
CA ILE A 154 4.30 5.79 12.99
C ILE A 154 3.20 6.48 12.17
N ILE A 155 3.55 7.43 11.30
CA ILE A 155 2.58 8.11 10.44
C ILE A 155 1.84 7.13 9.52
N LEU A 156 2.56 6.18 8.91
CA LEU A 156 1.95 5.14 8.07
C LEU A 156 0.92 4.32 8.86
N VAL A 157 1.28 3.87 10.05
CA VAL A 157 0.37 3.02 10.81
C VAL A 157 -0.83 3.81 11.33
N LEU A 158 -0.62 5.02 11.85
CA LEU A 158 -1.72 5.88 12.27
C LEU A 158 -2.70 6.16 11.13
N PHE A 159 -2.18 6.40 9.92
CA PHE A 159 -3.02 6.60 8.74
C PHE A 159 -3.80 5.33 8.35
N ASN A 160 -3.15 4.16 8.28
CA ASN A 160 -3.86 2.94 7.89
C ASN A 160 -4.84 2.47 8.97
N ILE A 161 -4.52 2.63 10.26
CA ILE A 161 -5.45 2.36 11.37
C ILE A 161 -6.65 3.32 11.31
N SER A 162 -6.45 4.61 11.04
CA SER A 162 -7.57 5.55 10.94
C SER A 162 -8.49 5.22 9.77
N VAL A 163 -7.94 4.81 8.63
CA VAL A 163 -8.71 4.31 7.49
C VAL A 163 -9.52 3.06 7.86
N LEU A 164 -8.90 2.08 8.54
CA LEU A 164 -9.59 0.86 8.99
C LEU A 164 -10.69 1.19 10.00
N TYR A 165 -10.42 2.04 10.99
CA TYR A 165 -11.40 2.48 11.98
C TYR A 165 -12.58 3.18 11.30
N MET A 166 -12.32 4.13 10.40
CA MET A 166 -13.39 4.81 9.65
C MET A 166 -14.20 3.83 8.77
N SER A 167 -13.60 2.74 8.32
CA SER A 167 -14.26 1.76 7.46
C SER A 167 -15.10 0.73 8.21
N PHE A 168 -14.64 0.27 9.39
CA PHE A 168 -15.23 -0.90 10.07
C PHE A 168 -15.89 -0.60 11.42
N SER A 169 -15.89 0.64 11.91
CA SER A 169 -16.46 0.97 13.24
C SER A 169 -17.97 0.77 13.36
N SER A 170 -18.72 0.88 12.26
CA SER A 170 -20.18 0.71 12.27
C SER A 170 -20.67 0.16 10.93
N PRO A 171 -21.84 -0.53 10.90
CA PRO A 171 -22.39 -1.07 9.64
C PRO A 171 -22.62 0.02 8.57
N GLU A 172 -23.08 1.21 8.96
CA GLU A 172 -23.27 2.36 8.06
C GLU A 172 -21.95 2.86 7.46
N ARG A 173 -20.89 2.85 8.27
CA ARG A 173 -19.54 3.22 7.82
C ARG A 173 -18.97 2.19 6.85
N VAL A 174 -19.29 0.90 7.01
CA VAL A 174 -18.90 -0.14 6.05
C VAL A 174 -19.51 0.12 4.68
N LEU A 175 -20.81 0.44 4.62
CA LEU A 175 -21.47 0.81 3.36
C LEU A 175 -20.83 2.04 2.73
N THR A 176 -20.58 3.08 3.54
CA THR A 176 -19.90 4.30 3.10
C THR A 176 -18.51 4.00 2.55
N ALA A 177 -17.75 3.13 3.22
CA ALA A 177 -16.43 2.70 2.80
C ALA A 177 -16.49 1.99 1.44
N ILE A 178 -17.44 1.08 1.23
CA ILE A 178 -17.63 0.40 -0.07
C ILE A 178 -17.80 1.43 -1.20
N TYR A 179 -18.64 2.45 -1.01
CA TYR A 179 -18.80 3.52 -2.00
C TYR A 179 -17.49 4.30 -2.23
N VAL A 180 -16.84 4.76 -1.17
CA VAL A 180 -15.60 5.54 -1.26
C VAL A 180 -14.48 4.76 -1.95
N PHE A 181 -14.28 3.49 -1.57
CA PHE A 181 -13.25 2.63 -2.14
C PHE A 181 -13.53 2.27 -3.60
N THR A 182 -14.80 2.15 -4.00
CA THR A 182 -15.18 1.90 -5.40
C THR A 182 -14.80 3.05 -6.33
N PHE A 183 -15.01 4.31 -5.91
CA PHE A 183 -14.78 5.48 -6.76
C PHE A 183 -13.37 6.10 -6.67
N GLY A 184 -12.50 5.61 -5.80
CA GLY A 184 -11.13 6.16 -5.71
C GLY A 184 -10.37 5.90 -4.42
N GLY A 185 -11.03 5.37 -3.39
CA GLY A 185 -10.45 5.26 -2.05
C GLY A 185 -9.17 4.41 -1.99
N PHE A 186 -9.06 3.32 -2.76
CA PHE A 186 -7.87 2.47 -2.71
C PHE A 186 -6.67 3.19 -3.33
N ALA A 187 -6.88 3.81 -4.49
CA ALA A 187 -5.85 4.60 -5.14
C ALA A 187 -5.42 5.78 -4.26
N PHE A 188 -6.36 6.48 -3.63
CA PHE A 188 -6.06 7.58 -2.72
C PHE A 188 -5.26 7.12 -1.49
N CYS A 189 -5.64 6.01 -0.86
CA CYS A 189 -4.88 5.43 0.26
C CYS A 189 -3.48 5.00 -0.16
N GLY A 190 -3.35 4.37 -1.34
CA GLY A 190 -2.06 4.03 -1.94
C GLY A 190 -1.18 5.27 -2.17
N LEU A 191 -1.77 6.38 -2.62
CA LEU A 191 -1.05 7.64 -2.78
C LEU A 191 -0.53 8.17 -1.46
N MET A 192 -1.38 8.24 -0.43
CA MET A 192 -1.00 8.72 0.90
C MET A 192 0.15 7.89 1.50
N ASN A 193 0.04 6.56 1.39
CA ASN A 193 1.12 5.65 1.78
C ASN A 193 2.42 5.97 1.02
N VAL A 194 2.34 6.14 -0.30
CA VAL A 194 3.49 6.47 -1.15
C VAL A 194 4.13 7.82 -0.80
N MET A 195 3.34 8.85 -0.46
CA MET A 195 3.88 10.16 -0.06
C MET A 195 4.78 10.03 1.18
N VAL A 196 4.40 9.15 2.12
CA VAL A 196 5.19 8.90 3.33
C VAL A 196 6.39 7.99 3.03
N THR A 197 6.18 6.87 2.34
CA THR A 197 7.27 5.93 2.02
C THR A 197 8.29 6.51 1.04
N ASN A 198 7.93 7.50 0.20
CA ASN A 198 8.90 8.17 -0.68
C ASN A 198 10.00 8.86 0.11
N LYS A 199 9.65 9.51 1.23
CA LYS A 199 10.62 10.12 2.15
C LYS A 199 11.55 9.06 2.77
N MET A 200 11.03 7.86 3.06
CA MET A 200 11.82 6.75 3.59
C MET A 200 12.83 6.21 2.56
N PHE A 201 12.39 6.04 1.31
CA PHE A 201 13.23 5.48 0.24
C PHE A 201 14.19 6.48 -0.40
N ASP A 202 13.97 7.80 -0.27
CA ASP A 202 14.87 8.80 -0.86
C ASP A 202 16.30 8.70 -0.31
N LYS A 203 16.47 8.36 0.97
CA LYS A 203 17.80 8.10 1.56
C LYS A 203 18.50 6.92 0.90
N VAL A 204 17.76 5.83 0.66
CA VAL A 204 18.27 4.60 0.03
C VAL A 204 18.62 4.84 -1.43
N LYS A 205 17.73 5.51 -2.18
CA LYS A 205 17.96 5.85 -3.60
C LYS A 205 19.20 6.74 -3.78
N ARG A 206 19.43 7.68 -2.86
CA ARG A 206 20.64 8.53 -2.86
C ARG A 206 21.91 7.74 -2.59
N PHE A 207 21.87 6.76 -1.68
CA PHE A 207 23.02 5.90 -1.38
C PHE A 207 23.39 5.00 -2.57
N ASN A 208 22.42 4.35 -3.20
CA ASN A 208 22.67 3.50 -4.37
C ASN A 208 23.21 4.32 -5.55
N LYS A 209 22.65 5.51 -5.81
CA LYS A 209 23.15 6.40 -6.87
C LYS A 209 24.63 6.79 -6.66
N ARG A 210 25.08 6.96 -5.41
CA ARG A 210 26.50 7.28 -5.09
C ARG A 210 27.44 6.08 -5.31
N ARG A 211 26.94 4.85 -5.17
CA ARG A 211 27.73 3.63 -5.44
C ARG A 211 27.88 3.35 -6.93
N GLU A 212 26.93 3.77 -7.75
CA GLU A 212 26.99 3.60 -9.22
C GLU A 212 27.89 4.65 -9.90
N THR A 213 28.19 5.76 -9.22
CA THR A 213 29.02 6.87 -9.74
C THR A 213 30.49 6.82 -9.30
N ASN A 214 30.86 5.87 -8.44
CA ASN A 214 32.22 5.64 -7.95
C ASN A 214 32.73 4.31 -8.51
#